data_AF-A0A919R7S5-F1
#
_entry.id   AF-A0A919R7S5-F1
#
_cell.length_a   1.000
_cell.length_b   1.000
_cell.length_c   1.000
_cell.angle_alpha   90.00
_cell.angle_beta   90.00
_cell.angle_gamma   90.00
#
_symmetry.space_group_name_H-M   'P 1'
#
loop_
_entity.id
_entity.type
_entity.pdbx_description
1 polymer ?
#
loop_
_entity_poly.entity_id
_entity_poly.type
_entity_poly.pdbx_seq_one_letter_code
_entity_poly.pdbx_strand_id
1 'polypeptide(L)' 'MNTIWLWWAGLTVGSFAVLETWALLSKQAGDTLSERLREWLGIYPVKHWRLAASALFIGFLAWFGWHIVFQ' A
#
# COMPACT_ATOMS: atom_id res chain seq x y z
N MET A 1 3.56 9.35 20.66
CA MET A 1 4.01 9.23 19.25
C MET A 1 5.11 10.24 18.99
N ASN A 2 6.30 9.77 18.64
CA ASN A 2 7.42 10.64 18.30
C ASN A 2 7.07 11.48 17.05
N THR A 3 7.28 12.80 17.10
CA THR A 3 6.95 13.75 16.01
C THR A 3 7.56 13.33 14.66
N ILE A 4 8.70 12.65 14.70
CA ILE A 4 9.39 12.10 13.52
C ILE A 4 8.53 11.06 12.78
N TRP A 5 7.82 10.18 13.49
CA TRP A 5 6.96 9.17 12.88
C TRP A 5 5.73 9.78 12.21
N LEU A 6 5.21 10.88 12.76
CA LEU A 6 4.11 11.63 12.14
C LEU A 6 4.57 12.30 10.83
N TRP A 7 5.74 12.95 10.83
CA TRP A 7 6.32 13.51 9.61
C TRP A 7 6.64 12.44 8.58
N TRP A 8 7.21 11.32 9.01
CA TRP A 8 7.49 10.18 8.13
C TRP A 8 6.20 9.67 7.49
N ALA A 9 5.16 9.38 8.28
CA ALA A 9 3.88 8.92 7.78
C ALA A 9 3.22 9.94 6.83
N GLY A 10 3.25 11.23 7.19
CA GLY A 10 2.73 12.30 6.35
C GLY A 10 3.46 12.42 5.01
N LEU A 11 4.78 12.33 5.00
CA LEU A 11 5.59 12.36 3.78
C LEU A 11 5.36 11.12 2.92
N THR A 12 5.25 9.94 3.52
CA THR A 12 4.97 8.69 2.80
C THR A 12 3.58 8.72 2.16
N VAL A 13 2.54 9.11 2.90
CA VAL A 13 1.17 9.21 2.36
C VAL A 13 1.06 10.33 1.32
N GLY A 14 1.69 11.47 1.57
CA GLY A 14 1.70 12.60 0.64
C GLY A 14 2.41 12.29 -0.67
N SER A 15 3.60 11.70 -0.61
CA SER A 15 4.35 11.28 -1.80
C SER A 15 3.61 10.21 -2.59
N PHE A 16 3.01 9.23 -1.91
CA PHE A 16 2.13 8.25 -2.54
C PHE A 16 0.97 8.93 -3.28
N ALA A 17 0.25 9.84 -2.62
CA ALA A 17 -0.91 10.51 -3.23
C ALA A 17 -0.52 11.32 -4.48
N VAL A 18 0.63 12.01 -4.45
CA VAL A 18 1.14 12.76 -5.61
C VAL A 18 1.49 11.82 -6.77
N LEU A 19 2.26 10.77 -6.50
CA LEU A 19 2.68 9.81 -7.53
C LEU A 19 1.49 9.05 -8.12
N GLU A 20 0.56 8.61 -7.28
CA GLU A 20 -0.65 7.91 -7.70
C GLU A 20 -1.54 8.82 -8.54
N THR A 21 -1.73 10.08 -8.12
CA THR A 21 -2.50 11.06 -8.91
C THR A 21 -1.85 11.31 -10.26
N TRP A 22 -0.52 11.42 -10.30
CA TRP A 22 0.20 11.63 -11.55
C TRP A 22 0.08 10.42 -12.50
N ALA A 23 0.19 9.19 -11.97
CA ALA A 23 -0.04 7.97 -12.74
C ALA A 23 -1.49 7.85 -13.24
N LEU A 24 -2.48 8.29 -12.45
CA LEU A 24 -3.87 8.37 -12.92
C LEU A 24 -4.05 9.37 -14.07
N LEU A 25 -3.33 10.50 -14.02
CA LEU A 25 -3.34 11.52 -15.07
C LEU A 25 -2.59 11.07 -16.33
N SER A 26 -1.55 10.23 -16.21
CA SER A 26 -0.83 9.65 -17.36
C SER A 26 -1.71 8.69 -18.17
N LYS A 27 -2.79 8.17 -17.55
CA LYS A 27 -3.74 7.21 -18.13
C LYS A 27 -3.07 5.94 -18.67
N GLN A 28 -1.87 5.63 -18.19
CA GLN A 28 -1.13 4.43 -18.58
C GLN A 28 -1.55 3.28 -17.67
N ALA A 29 -2.05 2.19 -18.27
CA ALA A 29 -2.45 1.01 -17.51
C ALA A 29 -1.23 0.34 -16.84
N GLY A 30 -1.35 -0.01 -15.57
CA GLY A 30 -0.29 -0.66 -14.79
C GLY A 30 0.75 0.32 -14.21
N ASP A 31 0.49 1.62 -14.31
CA ASP A 31 1.39 2.68 -13.82
C ASP A 31 1.06 3.09 -12.37
N THR A 32 -0.15 2.80 -11.90
CA THR A 32 -0.55 3.08 -10.52
C THR A 32 -0.03 2.02 -9.57
N LEU A 33 0.38 2.46 -8.38
CA LEU A 33 0.88 1.59 -7.32
C LEU A 33 -0.27 0.71 -6.79
N SER A 34 -1.50 1.23 -6.79
CA SER A 34 -2.70 0.44 -6.47
C SER A 34 -2.95 -0.70 -7.46
N GLU A 35 -2.75 -0.50 -8.76
CA GLU A 35 -2.89 -1.58 -9.75
C GLU A 35 -1.84 -2.66 -9.55
N ARG A 36 -0.57 -2.27 -9.32
CA ARG A 36 0.51 -3.22 -9.01
C ARG A 36 0.24 -4.00 -7.74
N LEU A 37 -0.26 -3.34 -6.69
CA LEU A 37 -0.64 -4.01 -5.45
C LEU A 37 -1.78 -5.02 -5.69
N ARG A 38 -2.79 -4.68 -6.48
CA ARG A 38 -3.87 -5.62 -6.85
C ARG A 38 -3.35 -6.80 -7.64
N GLU A 39 -2.37 -6.59 -8.53
CA GLU A 39 -1.73 -7.65 -9.31
C GLU A 39 -0.93 -8.62 -8.41
N TRP A 40 -0.19 -8.08 -7.45
CA TRP A 40 0.60 -8.85 -6.47
C TRP A 40 -0.30 -9.66 -5.53
N LEU A 41 -1.36 -9.03 -5.03
CA LEU A 41 -2.36 -9.70 -4.19
C LEU A 41 -3.23 -10.68 -4.99
N GLY A 42 -3.10 -10.76 -6.32
CA GLY A 42 -3.92 -11.62 -7.15
C GLY A 42 -5.40 -11.24 -7.13
N ILE A 43 -5.71 -9.97 -6.81
CA ILE A 43 -7.07 -9.41 -6.85
C ILE A 43 -7.48 -9.19 -8.30
N TYR A 44 -6.58 -8.66 -9.12
CA TYR A 44 -6.80 -8.48 -10.55
C TYR A 44 -5.49 -8.68 -11.36
N PRO A 45 -5.44 -9.62 -12.32
CA PRO A 45 -6.45 -10.66 -12.56
C PRO A 45 -6.63 -11.57 -11.33
N VAL A 46 -7.80 -12.21 -11.19
CA VAL A 46 -8.11 -13.05 -10.03
C VAL A 46 -7.24 -14.30 -10.03
N LYS A 47 -6.49 -14.54 -8.94
CA LYS A 47 -5.63 -15.72 -8.77
C LYS A 47 -6.08 -16.57 -7.58
N HIS A 48 -5.77 -17.86 -7.60
CA HIS A 48 -6.19 -18.81 -6.56
C HIS A 48 -5.61 -18.47 -5.17
N TRP A 49 -4.46 -17.81 -5.12
CA TRP A 49 -3.83 -17.37 -3.86
C TRP A 49 -4.36 -16.03 -3.33
N ARG A 50 -5.36 -15.40 -3.97
CA ARG A 50 -5.83 -14.06 -3.61
C ARG A 50 -6.16 -13.92 -2.13
N LEU A 51 -6.87 -14.90 -1.58
CA LEU A 51 -7.29 -14.88 -0.17
C LEU A 51 -6.09 -15.01 0.76
N ALA A 52 -5.16 -15.92 0.46
CA ALA A 52 -3.95 -16.12 1.25
C ALA A 52 -3.05 -14.88 1.22
N ALA A 53 -2.80 -14.31 0.03
CA ALA A 53 -2.01 -13.10 -0.12
C ALA A 53 -2.66 -11.90 0.58
N SER A 54 -3.97 -11.74 0.46
CA SER A 54 -4.70 -10.65 1.14
C SER A 54 -4.67 -10.81 2.66
N ALA A 55 -4.86 -12.03 3.17
CA ALA A 55 -4.79 -12.31 4.60
C ALA A 55 -3.37 -12.05 5.16
N LEU A 56 -2.33 -12.50 4.46
CA LEU A 56 -0.93 -12.24 4.84
C LEU A 56 -0.62 -10.75 4.84
N PHE A 57 -1.07 -10.02 3.80
CA PHE A 57 -0.84 -8.59 3.70
C PHE A 57 -1.54 -7.80 4.81
N ILE A 58 -2.82 -8.10 5.07
CA ILE A 58 -3.57 -7.48 6.18
C ILE A 58 -2.93 -7.82 7.53
N GLY A 59 -2.53 -9.08 7.73
CA GLY A 59 -1.83 -9.52 8.93
C GLY A 59 -0.51 -8.78 9.15
N PHE A 60 0.27 -8.61 8.07
CA PHE A 60 1.50 -7.82 8.10
C PHE A 60 1.22 -6.36 8.46
N LEU A 61 0.21 -5.72 7.85
CA LEU A 61 -0.14 -4.32 8.17
C LEU A 61 -0.57 -4.14 9.63
N ALA A 62 -1.35 -5.07 10.16
CA ALA A 62 -1.75 -5.05 11.58
C ALA A 62 -0.55 -5.23 12.51
N TRP A 63 0.31 -6.20 12.22
CA TRP A 63 1.55 -6.45 12.97
C TRP A 63 2.50 -5.25 12.91
N PHE A 64 2.75 -4.71 11.71
CA PHE A 64 3.63 -3.58 11.47
C PHE A 64 3.11 -2.30 12.15
N GLY A 65 1.80 -2.02 12.02
CA GLY A 65 1.17 -0.90 12.70
C GLY A 65 1.27 -1.01 14.22
N TRP A 66 1.05 -2.21 14.77
CA TRP A 66 1.26 -2.46 16.20
C TRP A 66 2.71 -2.21 16.62
N HIS A 67 3.69 -2.72 15.87
CA HIS A 67 5.11 -2.54 16.18
C HIS A 67 5.55 -1.08 16.10
N ILE A 68 5.00 -0.28 15.19
CA ILE A 68 5.33 1.16 15.11
C ILE A 68 4.73 1.96 16.29
N VAL A 69 3.53 1.60 16.73
CA VAL A 69 2.81 2.38 17.76
C VAL A 69 3.27 2.00 19.17
N PHE A 70 3.53 0.71 19.41
CA PHE A 70 3.74 0.16 20.75
C PHE A 70 5.17 -0.33 21.02
N GLN A 71 6.04 -0.40 20.03
CA GLN A 71 7.48 -0.65 20.19
C GLN A 71 8.29 0.54 19.64
#